data_AF-A0A356CLP5-F1
#
_entry.id   AF-A0A356CLP5-F1
#
_cell.length_a   1.000
_cell.length_b   1.000
_cell.length_c   1.000
_cell.angle_alpha   90.00
_cell.angle_beta   90.00
_cell.angle_gamma   90.00
#
_symmetry.space_group_name_H-M   'P 1'
#
loop_
_entity.id
_entity.type
_entity.pdbx_description
1 polymer ?
#
loop_
_entity_poly.entity_id
_entity_poly.type
_entity_poly.pdbx_seq_one_letter_code
_entity_poly.pdbx_strand_id
1 'polypeptide(L)' 'MTLPEKKSPKDALQSPKHSLMDVIKSVLWAALGVNSSKNREHDFDHGNPIAFILGGFAFTVAFICTIALIVGLVLRQS' A
#
# COMPACT_ATOMS: atom_id res chain seq x y z
N MET A 1 41.51 -1.49 -27.77
CA MET A 1 40.87 -0.19 -27.50
C MET A 1 39.49 -0.21 -28.13
N THR A 2 38.49 -0.66 -27.37
CA THR A 2 37.08 -0.44 -27.69
C THR A 2 36.63 0.79 -26.88
N LEU A 3 36.07 1.77 -27.57
CA LEU A 3 35.53 3.00 -26.99
C LEU A 3 34.29 2.67 -26.11
N PRO A 4 34.06 3.41 -25.02
CA PRO A 4 32.88 3.24 -24.17
C PRO A 4 31.67 3.93 -24.82
N GLU A 5 30.78 3.18 -25.48
CA GLU A 5 29.56 3.75 -26.06
C GLU A 5 28.36 3.65 -25.09
N LYS A 6 28.28 4.70 -24.27
CA LYS A 6 27.07 5.49 -23.93
C LYS A 6 25.80 4.73 -23.51
N LYS A 7 25.60 4.64 -22.19
CA LYS A 7 24.30 4.40 -21.54
C LYS A 7 23.25 5.35 -22.13
N SER A 8 22.26 4.79 -22.81
CA SER A 8 21.20 5.53 -23.50
C SER A 8 20.38 6.36 -22.50
N PRO A 9 20.20 7.68 -22.70
CA PRO A 9 19.47 8.56 -21.80
C PRO A 9 17.96 8.46 -22.02
N LYS A 10 17.40 7.24 -22.02
CA LYS A 10 15.94 7.01 -21.98
C LYS A 10 15.42 6.74 -20.56
N ASP A 11 16.31 6.81 -19.58
CA ASP A 11 16.01 6.82 -18.14
C ASP A 11 15.77 8.25 -17.60
N ALA A 12 15.55 9.23 -18.49
CA ALA A 12 15.56 10.66 -18.19
C ALA A 12 14.23 11.40 -18.50
N LEU A 13 13.08 10.72 -18.42
CA LEU A 13 11.80 11.40 -18.19
C LEU A 13 11.22 10.93 -16.85
N GLN A 14 11.81 11.47 -15.80
CA GLN A 14 11.46 11.23 -14.42
C GLN A 14 10.07 11.77 -14.07
N SER A 15 9.50 11.11 -13.05
CA SER A 15 8.30 11.44 -12.30
C SER A 15 7.01 11.11 -13.04
N PRO A 16 6.29 10.01 -12.68
CA PRO A 16 4.85 10.18 -12.59
C PRO A 16 4.69 11.43 -11.73
N LYS A 17 4.17 12.52 -12.28
CA LYS A 17 3.70 13.64 -11.47
C LYS A 17 2.62 12.99 -10.61
N HIS A 18 3.02 12.45 -9.46
CA HIS A 18 2.11 11.90 -8.48
C HIS A 18 1.20 13.08 -8.21
N SER A 19 0.03 13.05 -8.83
CA SER A 19 -0.92 14.12 -8.65
C SER A 19 -1.17 14.17 -7.16
N LEU A 20 -1.39 15.36 -6.58
CA LEU A 20 -1.78 15.42 -5.18
C LEU A 20 -2.99 14.50 -4.92
N MET A 21 -3.84 14.29 -5.92
CA MET A 21 -4.89 13.27 -5.91
C MET A 21 -4.38 11.82 -5.83
N ASP A 22 -3.26 11.46 -6.45
CA ASP A 22 -2.70 10.10 -6.34
C ASP A 22 -2.09 9.85 -4.96
N VAL A 23 -1.54 10.89 -4.34
CA VAL A 23 -1.07 10.85 -2.95
C VAL A 23 -2.26 10.69 -2.00
N ILE A 24 -3.32 11.49 -2.15
CA ILE A 24 -4.54 11.36 -1.34
C ILE A 24 -5.18 9.98 -1.50
N LYS A 25 -5.26 9.47 -2.73
CA LYS A 25 -5.76 8.12 -3.00
C LYS A 25 -4.87 7.07 -2.36
N SER A 26 -3.55 7.17 -2.48
CA SER A 26 -2.62 6.23 -1.85
C SER A 26 -2.76 6.23 -0.32
N VAL A 27 -2.92 7.41 0.28
CA VAL A 27 -3.16 7.56 1.72
C VAL A 27 -4.50 6.96 2.12
N LEU A 28 -5.55 7.09 1.29
CA LEU A 28 -6.86 6.49 1.53
C LEU A 28 -6.84 4.96 1.43
N TRP A 29 -6.15 4.42 0.42
CA TRP A 29 -5.96 2.98 0.25
C TRP A 29 -5.07 2.38 1.35
N ALA A 30 -4.11 3.15 1.85
CA ALA A 30 -3.33 2.78 3.02
C ALA A 30 -4.15 2.85 4.32
N ALA A 31 -5.01 3.87 4.48
CA ALA A 31 -5.89 4.02 5.63
C ALA A 31 -6.98 2.94 5.71
N LEU A 32 -7.41 2.42 4.56
CA LEU A 32 -8.30 1.26 4.45
C LEU A 32 -7.58 -0.08 4.60
N GLY A 33 -6.26 -0.08 4.84
CA GLY A 33 -5.48 -1.30 5.10
C GLY A 33 -5.13 -2.12 3.86
N VAL A 34 -5.36 -1.62 2.64
CA VAL A 34 -5.21 -2.38 1.39
C VAL A 34 -3.97 -2.04 0.57
N ASN A 35 -3.15 -1.07 1.01
CA ASN A 35 -1.89 -0.77 0.32
C ASN A 35 -0.78 -1.77 0.69
N SER A 36 -1.00 -3.02 0.32
CA SER A 36 -0.05 -4.12 0.42
C SER A 36 -0.14 -4.90 -0.89
N SER A 37 0.47 -4.40 -1.95
CA SER A 37 0.51 -5.13 -3.22
C SER A 37 1.76 -4.83 -4.03
N LYS A 38 2.28 -3.61 -3.98
CA LYS A 38 3.40 -3.21 -4.83
C LYS A 38 4.76 -3.86 -4.47
N ASN A 39 4.92 -4.36 -3.25
CA ASN A 39 6.12 -5.12 -2.84
C ASN A 39 5.89 -6.63 -2.75
N ARG A 40 4.67 -7.09 -3.06
CA ARG A 40 4.23 -8.48 -2.85
C ARG A 40 4.68 -9.40 -3.99
N GLU A 41 4.77 -8.88 -5.21
CA GLU A 41 5.19 -9.62 -6.41
C GLU A 41 6.64 -10.12 -6.33
N HIS A 42 7.49 -9.44 -5.56
CA HIS A 42 8.87 -9.87 -5.30
C HIS A 42 8.99 -10.93 -4.17
N ASP A 43 8.03 -10.92 -3.24
CA ASP A 43 8.03 -11.83 -2.08
C ASP A 43 7.27 -13.15 -2.35
N PHE A 44 6.52 -13.21 -3.46
CA PHE A 44 5.84 -14.44 -3.91
C PHE A 44 6.79 -15.48 -4.52
N ASP A 45 7.98 -15.07 -4.97
CA ASP A 45 8.96 -15.99 -5.58
C ASP A 45 9.62 -16.91 -4.54
N HIS A 46 9.47 -16.62 -3.23
CA HIS A 46 10.13 -17.36 -2.13
C HIS A 46 9.22 -17.81 -0.96
N GLY A 47 7.88 -17.69 -1.06
CA GLY A 47 6.97 -18.47 -0.20
C GLY A 47 6.86 -18.07 1.29
N ASN A 48 6.63 -16.79 1.62
CA ASN A 48 6.49 -16.38 3.02
C ASN A 48 5.01 -16.23 3.50
N PRO A 49 4.48 -17.12 4.37
CA PRO A 49 3.11 -17.06 4.91
C PRO A 49 2.83 -15.81 5.78
N ILE A 50 3.86 -15.05 6.13
CA ILE A 50 3.77 -13.81 6.91
C ILE A 50 2.86 -12.77 6.24
N ALA A 51 2.79 -12.72 4.90
CA ALA A 51 1.91 -11.80 4.20
C ALA A 51 0.42 -12.08 4.46
N PHE A 52 0.04 -13.34 4.68
CA PHE A 52 -1.33 -13.75 5.01
C PHE A 52 -1.68 -13.41 6.46
N ILE A 53 -0.74 -13.64 7.39
CA ILE A 53 -0.91 -13.30 8.81
C ILE A 53 -1.05 -11.78 8.95
N LEU A 54 -0.22 -11.00 8.26
CA LEU A 54 -0.27 -9.54 8.30
C LEU A 54 -1.57 -8.99 7.69
N GLY A 55 -2.05 -9.61 6.60
CA GLY A 55 -3.35 -9.27 6.01
C GLY A 55 -4.53 -9.59 6.92
N GLY A 56 -4.54 -10.79 7.52
CA GLY A 56 -5.56 -11.21 8.49
C GLY A 56 -5.57 -10.34 9.74
N PHE A 57 -4.39 -10.00 10.26
CA PHE A 57 -4.26 -9.11 11.41
C PHE A 57 -4.75 -7.70 11.12
N ALA A 58 -4.35 -7.11 9.97
CA ALA A 58 -4.83 -5.80 9.55
C ALA A 58 -6.37 -5.79 9.41
N PHE A 59 -6.94 -6.87 8.87
CA PHE A 59 -8.38 -7.04 8.76
C PHE A 59 -9.06 -7.13 10.15
N THR A 60 -8.52 -7.90 11.09
CA THR A 60 -9.05 -7.99 12.45
C THR A 60 -9.05 -6.63 13.16
N VAL A 61 -7.95 -5.88 13.05
CA VAL A 61 -7.84 -4.54 13.65
C VAL A 61 -8.87 -3.60 13.03
N ALA A 62 -9.00 -3.58 11.70
CA ALA A 62 -10.00 -2.75 11.00
C ALA A 62 -11.44 -3.13 11.41
N PHE A 63 -11.72 -4.42 11.59
CA PHE A 63 -13.02 -4.92 12.01
C PHE A 63 -13.37 -4.46 13.44
N ILE A 64 -12.44 -4.56 14.38
CA ILE A 64 -12.61 -4.07 15.75
C ILE A 64 -12.85 -2.56 15.75
N CYS A 65 -12.05 -1.79 15.00
CA CYS A 65 -12.23 -0.34 14.88
C CYS A 65 -13.63 0.00 14.37
N THR A 66 -14.12 -0.72 13.36
CA THR A 66 -15.46 -0.52 12.79
C THR A 66 -16.54 -0.75 13.84
N ILE A 67 -16.47 -1.86 14.59
CA ILE A 67 -17.42 -2.15 15.67
C ILE A 67 -17.36 -1.07 16.75
N ALA A 68 -16.15 -0.68 17.18
CA ALA A 68 -15.98 0.33 18.21
C ALA A 68 -16.57 1.69 17.79
N LEU A 69 -16.42 2.08 16.53
CA LEU A 69 -17.06 3.30 15.98
C LEU A 69 -18.58 3.22 16.03
N ILE A 70 -19.15 2.07 15.62
CA ILE A 70 -20.60 1.84 15.66
C ILE A 70 -21.11 1.91 17.10
N VAL A 71 -20.45 1.20 18.02
CA VAL A 71 -20.82 1.20 19.45
C VAL A 71 -20.71 2.62 20.02
N GLY A 72 -19.65 3.36 19.71
CA GLY A 72 -19.49 4.75 20.14
C GLY A 72 -20.58 5.67 19.61
N LEU A 73 -20.99 5.51 18.35
CA LEU A 73 -22.13 6.25 17.78
C LEU A 73 -23.43 5.90 18.49
N VAL A 74 -23.68 4.62 18.77
CA VAL A 74 -24.89 4.15 19.45
C VAL A 74 -24.95 4.64 20.90
N LEU A 75 -23.84 4.58 21.63
CA LEU A 75 -23.80 5.09 23.01
C LEU A 75 -23.97 6.60 23.07
N ARG A 76 -23.48 7.34 22.06
CA ARG A 76 -23.68 8.78 21.96
C ARG A 76 -25.13 9.17 21.62
N GLN A 77 -25.86 8.30 20.92
CA GLN A 77 -27.26 8.54 20.56
C GLN A 77 -28.26 8.13 21.66
N SER A 78 -27.79 7.47 22.71
CA SER A 78 -28.58 7.03 23.88
C SER A 78 -28.45 8.02 25.02
#